data_AF-A0A1B1YQH7-F1
#
_entry.id   AF-A0A1B1YQH7-F1
#
_cell.length_a   1.000
_cell.length_b   1.000
_cell.length_c   1.000
_cell.angle_alpha   90.00
_cell.angle_beta   90.00
_cell.angle_gamma   90.00
#
_symmetry.space_group_name_H-M   'P 1'
#
loop_
_entity.id
_entity.type
_entity.pdbx_description
1 polymer ?
#
loop_
_entity_poly.entity_id
_entity_poly.type
_entity_poly.pdbx_seq_one_letter_code
_entity_poly.pdbx_strand_id
1 'polypeptide(L)' 'MANVKEAAKKLIDHLPDQATWDDVIYEMYVKQKIEMGLQAVREGRTIPHEQIEREFLGDEN' A
#
# COMPACT_ATOMS: atom_id res chain seq x y z
N MET A 1 7.18 10.05 14.87
CA MET A 1 7.06 9.29 13.61
C MET A 1 8.46 8.90 13.19
N ALA A 2 8.69 7.64 12.84
CA ALA A 2 9.94 7.26 12.20
C ALA A 2 10.02 7.93 10.83
N ASN A 3 11.16 8.51 10.47
CA ASN A 3 11.36 9.04 9.11
C ASN A 3 11.43 7.87 8.11
N VAL A 4 11.37 8.17 6.80
CA VAL A 4 11.33 7.13 5.75
C VAL A 4 12.52 6.15 5.83
N LYS A 5 13.69 6.63 6.26
CA LYS A 5 14.90 5.82 6.41
C LYS A 5 14.77 4.83 7.56
N GLU A 6 14.24 5.26 8.70
CA GLU A 6 13.98 4.39 9.84
C GLU A 6 12.87 3.36 9.56
N ALA A 7 11.83 3.76 8.83
CA ALA A 7 10.78 2.86 8.39
C ALA A 7 11.31 1.78 7.42
N ALA A 8 12.14 2.17 6.45
CA ALA A 8 12.77 1.24 5.51
C ALA A 8 13.67 0.22 6.23
N LYS A 9 14.49 0.68 7.19
CA LYS A 9 15.33 -0.21 8.01
C LYS A 9 14.52 -1.27 8.74
N LYS A 10 13.46 -0.87 9.44
CA LYS A 10 12.59 -1.81 10.15
C LYS A 10 11.93 -2.84 9.24
N LEU A 11 11.60 -2.44 8.01
CA LEU A 11 11.03 -3.37 7.05
C LEU A 11 12.08 -4.39 6.59
N ILE A 12 13.31 -3.93 6.32
CA ILE A 12 14.44 -4.82 5.99
C ILE A 12 14.74 -5.78 7.15
N ASP A 13 14.72 -5.29 8.39
CA ASP A 13 15.00 -6.12 9.59
C ASP A 13 13.98 -7.26 9.79
N HIS A 14 12.80 -7.19 9.16
CA HIS A 14 11.77 -8.24 9.23
C HIS A 14 11.83 -9.22 8.05
N LEU A 15 12.64 -8.95 7.02
CA LEU A 15 12.78 -9.86 5.90
C LEU A 15 13.56 -11.11 6.30
N PRO A 16 13.22 -12.29 5.74
CA PRO A 16 14.00 -13.49 5.95
C PRO A 16 15.37 -13.39 5.27
N ASP A 17 16.38 -14.11 5.77
CA ASP A 17 17.76 -14.08 5.23
C ASP A 17 17.83 -14.48 3.75
N GLN A 18 16.90 -15.32 3.28
CA GLN A 18 16.80 -15.73 1.87
C GLN A 18 16.01 -14.77 0.98
N ALA A 19 15.57 -13.61 1.51
CA ALA A 19 14.83 -12.63 0.73
C ALA A 19 15.63 -12.14 -0.47
N THR A 20 14.93 -11.97 -1.58
CA THR A 20 15.48 -11.45 -2.84
C THR A 20 15.29 -9.94 -2.93
N TRP A 21 15.92 -9.32 -3.91
CA TRP A 21 15.67 -7.91 -4.22
C TRP A 21 14.22 -7.64 -4.61
N ASP A 22 13.55 -8.62 -5.24
CA ASP A 22 12.14 -8.48 -5.61
C ASP A 22 11.26 -8.42 -4.36
N ASP A 23 11.57 -9.20 -3.32
CA ASP A 23 10.85 -9.15 -2.03
C ASP A 23 11.03 -7.79 -1.34
N VAL A 24 12.26 -7.26 -1.34
CA VAL A 24 12.56 -5.93 -0.77
C VAL A 24 11.74 -4.84 -1.49
N ILE A 25 11.73 -4.86 -2.81
CA ILE A 25 11.01 -3.88 -3.63
C ILE A 25 9.50 -4.01 -3.40
N TYR A 26 8.99 -5.23 -3.38
CA TYR A 26 7.57 -5.51 -3.15
C TYR A 26 7.11 -4.93 -1.80
N GLU A 27 7.82 -5.26 -0.72
CA GLU A 27 7.47 -4.79 0.63
C GLU A 27 7.55 -3.26 0.75
N MET A 28 8.57 -2.62 0.16
CA MET A 28 8.63 -1.15 0.07
C MET A 28 7.43 -0.56 -0.65
N TYR A 29 7.05 -1.14 -1.79
CA TYR A 29 5.93 -0.66 -2.60
C TYR A 29 4.59 -0.82 -1.87
N VAL A 30 4.35 -1.97 -1.24
CA VAL A 30 3.14 -2.21 -0.43
C VAL A 30 3.07 -1.21 0.72
N LYS A 31 4.17 -0.99 1.43
CA LYS A 31 4.22 -0.01 2.52
C LYS A 31 3.85 1.39 2.04
N GLN A 32 4.41 1.83 0.92
CA GLN A 32 4.10 3.13 0.31
C GLN A 32 2.61 3.23 -0.06
N LYS A 33 2.03 2.19 -0.69
CA LYS A 33 0.62 2.18 -1.07
C LYS A 33 -0.32 2.29 0.12
N ILE A 34 -0.01 1.61 1.22
CA ILE A 34 -0.80 1.71 2.47
C ILE A 34 -0.75 3.14 3.01
N GLU A 35 0.44 3.74 3.09
CA GLU A 35 0.58 5.12 3.59
C GLU A 35 -0.17 6.13 2.73
N MET A 36 -0.11 5.97 1.40
CA MET A 36 -0.89 6.78 0.46
C MET A 36 -2.39 6.60 0.65
N GLY A 37 -2.87 5.36 0.82
CA GLY A 37 -4.28 5.07 1.05
C GLY A 37 -4.79 5.67 2.36
N LEU A 38 -4.02 5.54 3.45
CA LEU A 38 -4.34 6.15 4.74
C LEU A 38 -4.38 7.69 4.65
N GLN A 39 -3.49 8.30 3.86
CA GLN A 39 -3.52 9.73 3.63
C GLN A 39 -4.75 10.16 2.81
N ALA A 40 -5.09 9.40 1.76
CA ALA A 40 -6.29 9.67 0.97
C ALA A 40 -7.57 9.62 1.82
N VAL A 41 -7.68 8.64 2.73
CA VAL A 41 -8.78 8.55 3.70
C VAL A 41 -8.84 9.80 4.59
N ARG A 42 -7.70 10.23 5.16
CA ARG A 42 -7.63 11.43 6.00
C ARG A 42 -8.02 12.70 5.27
N GLU A 43 -7.72 12.78 3.97
CA GLU A 43 -8.04 13.91 3.10
C GLU A 43 -9.44 13.82 2.48
N GLY A 44 -10.21 12.77 2.77
CA GLY A 44 -11.53 12.55 2.15
C GLY A 44 -11.46 12.22 0.65
N ARG A 45 -10.30 11.83 0.13
CA ARG A 45 -10.09 11.41 -1.27
C ARG A 45 -10.42 9.92 -1.48
N THR A 46 -11.62 9.53 -1.07
CA THR A 46 -12.16 8.17 -1.20
C THR A 46 -13.50 8.21 -1.94
N ILE A 47 -13.86 7.13 -2.60
CA ILE A 47 -15.20 6.97 -3.20
C ILE A 47 -16.02 5.93 -2.42
N PRO A 48 -17.36 6.03 -2.41
CA PRO A 48 -18.22 4.99 -1.84
C PRO A 48 -18.04 3.64 -2.53
N HIS A 49 -18.33 2.56 -1.80
CA HIS A 49 -18.19 1.20 -2.34
C HIS A 49 -19.15 0.96 -3.52
N GLU A 50 -20.36 1.49 -3.44
CA GLU A 50 -21.37 1.38 -4.49
C GLU A 50 -20.94 2.09 -5.79
N GLN A 51 -20.05 3.08 -5.69
CA GLN A 51 -19.49 3.78 -6.85
C GLN A 51 -18.42 2.92 -7.54
N ILE A 52 -17.50 2.30 -6.79
CA ILE A 52 -16.45 1.45 -7.37
C ILE A 52 -17.05 0.18 -8.01
N GLU A 53 -18.09 -0.40 -7.42
CA GLU A 53 -18.78 -1.57 -8.00
C GLU A 53 -19.36 -1.24 -9.37
N ARG A 54 -20.02 -0.09 -9.53
CA ARG A 54 -20.57 0.33 -10.82
C ARG A 54 -19.49 0.54 -11.88
N GLU A 55 -18.34 1.09 -11.49
CA GLU A 55 -17.26 1.43 -12.42
C GLU A 55 -16.46 0.20 -12.89
N PHE A 56 -16.31 -0.81 -12.03
CA PHE A 56 -15.44 -1.97 -12.30
C PHE A 56 -16.18 -3.30 -12.51
N LEU A 57 -17.42 -3.43 -12.02
CA LEU A 57 -18.23 -4.65 -12.10
C LEU A 57 -19.56 -4.42 -12.85
N GLY A 58 -19.95 -3.17 -13.09
CA GLY A 58 -21.19 -2.81 -13.76
C GLY A 58 -21.11 -2.92 -15.27
N ASP A 59 -21.11 -4.15 -15.79
CA ASP A 59 -21.73 -4.58 -17.07
C ASP A 59 -21.51 -6.10 -17.30
N GLU A 60 -21.82 -6.93 -16.30
CA GLU A 60 -22.19 -8.33 -16.55
C GLU A 60 -23.74 -8.39 -16.55
N ASN A 61 -24.31 -8.69 -17.73
CA ASN A 61 -25.75 -8.73 -18.03
C ASN A 61 -26.61 -9.43 -16.98
#